data_AF-A0A1G9ZPG1-F1
#
_entry.id   AF-A0A1G9ZPG1-F1
#
_cell.length_a   1.000
_cell.length_b   1.000
_cell.length_c   1.000
_cell.angle_alpha   90.00
_cell.angle_beta   90.00
_cell.angle_gamma   90.00
#
_symmetry.space_group_name_H-M   'P 1'
#
loop_
_entity.id
_entity.type
_entity.pdbx_description
1 polymer ?
#
loop_
_entity_poly.entity_id
_entity_poly.type
_entity_poly.pdbx_seq_one_letter_code
_entity_poly.pdbx_strand_id
1 'polypeptide(L)'
;MKILLKIILIIVILLGIVFLYQTKINQGDNNEEITKQERLLYDFLLKFHNDLDSISGTLDLYNNDFNETENRLFFNAIEKDISSLNSNGKNISYVWPMEERHSQIYEDKIWKIENLLNKIIKGSINDEYIIYKISTIIKDHNNKLYSIFYGEKGLGIMGTTSEEVLSEITQIIDSINNDIKQELESY
;
A
#
# COMPACT_ATOMS: atom_id res chain seq x y z
N MET A 1 -61.92 -14.08 -20.50
CA MET A 1 -60.58 -14.69 -20.66
C MET A 1 -59.57 -13.79 -21.36
N LYS A 2 -59.84 -13.24 -22.56
CA LYS A 2 -58.88 -12.40 -23.32
C LYS A 2 -58.44 -11.10 -22.60
N ILE A 3 -59.33 -10.45 -21.84
CA ILE A 3 -59.02 -9.20 -21.11
C ILE A 3 -58.10 -9.47 -19.91
N LEU A 4 -58.36 -10.54 -19.16
CA LEU A 4 -57.58 -10.92 -17.99
C LEU A 4 -56.13 -11.26 -18.37
N LEU A 5 -55.94 -11.93 -19.52
CA LEU A 5 -54.62 -12.25 -20.08
C LEU A 5 -53.82 -10.98 -20.43
N LYS A 6 -54.49 -9.94 -20.99
CA LYS A 6 -53.85 -8.66 -21.30
C LYS A 6 -53.42 -7.91 -20.04
N ILE A 7 -54.25 -7.93 -18.99
CA ILE A 7 -53.92 -7.30 -17.70
C ILE A 7 -52.71 -7.99 -17.06
N ILE A 8 -52.68 -9.33 -17.05
CA ILE A 8 -51.52 -10.09 -16.54
C ILE A 8 -50.26 -9.75 -17.33
N LEU A 9 -50.33 -9.68 -18.67
CA LEU A 9 -49.19 -9.32 -19.51
C LEU A 9 -48.65 -7.91 -19.17
N ILE A 10 -49.53 -6.93 -19.00
CA ILE A 10 -49.14 -5.56 -18.61
C ILE A 10 -48.46 -5.55 -17.25
N ILE A 11 -48.98 -6.30 -16.27
CA ILE A 11 -48.38 -6.41 -14.93
C ILE A 11 -46.97 -7.02 -15.02
N VAL A 12 -46.78 -8.09 -15.79
CA VAL A 12 -45.46 -8.73 -15.98
C VAL A 12 -44.47 -7.75 -16.62
N ILE A 13 -44.89 -7.00 -17.63
CA ILE A 13 -44.04 -5.99 -18.27
C ILE A 13 -43.66 -4.89 -17.27
N LEU A 14 -44.61 -4.38 -16.48
CA LEU A 14 -44.34 -3.36 -15.47
C LEU A 14 -43.37 -3.86 -14.39
N LEU A 15 -43.55 -5.10 -13.90
CA LEU A 15 -42.63 -5.72 -12.95
C LEU A 15 -41.23 -5.90 -13.55
N GLY A 16 -41.12 -6.28 -14.82
CA GLY A 16 -39.84 -6.38 -15.53
C GLY A 16 -39.12 -5.03 -15.65
N ILE A 17 -39.86 -3.95 -15.93
CA ILE A 17 -39.29 -2.59 -15.98
C ILE A 17 -38.77 -2.16 -14.61
N VAL A 18 -39.55 -2.40 -13.55
CA VAL A 18 -39.13 -2.08 -12.16
C VAL A 18 -37.89 -2.88 -11.77
N PHE A 19 -37.84 -4.17 -12.10
CA PHE A 19 -36.67 -5.02 -11.84
C PHE A 19 -35.42 -4.50 -12.57
N LEU A 20 -35.51 -4.24 -13.88
CA LEU A 20 -34.39 -3.72 -14.67
C LEU A 20 -33.91 -2.35 -14.16
N TYR A 21 -34.82 -1.48 -13.71
CA TYR A 21 -34.47 -0.20 -13.13
C TYR A 21 -33.73 -0.34 -11.80
N GLN A 22 -34.20 -1.24 -10.92
CA GLN A 22 -33.49 -1.55 -9.67
C GLN A 22 -32.11 -2.17 -9.93
N THR A 23 -31.99 -3.09 -10.89
CA THR A 23 -30.68 -3.66 -11.26
C THR A 23 -29.72 -2.57 -11.73
N LYS A 24 -30.19 -1.61 -12.54
CA LYS A 24 -29.37 -0.51 -13.04
C LYS A 24 -28.91 0.44 -11.92
N ILE A 25 -29.78 0.77 -10.97
CA ILE A 25 -29.40 1.60 -9.80
C ILE A 25 -28.38 0.88 -8.94
N ASN A 26 -28.66 -0.38 -8.58
CA ASN A 26 -27.76 -1.16 -7.73
C ASN A 26 -26.38 -1.39 -8.38
N GLN A 27 -26.33 -1.52 -9.71
CA GLN A 27 -25.06 -1.58 -10.44
C GLN A 27 -24.31 -0.24 -10.45
N GLY A 28 -25.02 0.88 -10.52
CA GLY A 28 -24.42 2.22 -10.46
C GLY A 28 -23.76 2.51 -9.11
N ASP A 29 -24.48 2.25 -8.02
CA ASP A 29 -24.00 2.51 -6.65
C ASP A 29 -22.78 1.63 -6.30
N ASN A 30 -22.81 0.34 -6.68
CA ASN A 30 -21.68 -0.56 -6.45
C ASN A 30 -20.43 -0.16 -7.23
N ASN A 31 -20.58 0.32 -8.47
CA ASN A 31 -19.43 0.75 -9.29
C ASN A 31 -18.77 2.01 -8.72
N GLU A 32 -19.57 2.96 -8.21
CA GLU A 32 -19.03 4.18 -7.59
C GLU A 32 -18.23 3.88 -6.31
N GLU A 33 -18.70 2.92 -5.49
CA GLU A 33 -18.00 2.47 -4.28
C GLU A 33 -16.66 1.77 -4.61
N ILE A 34 -16.66 0.88 -5.62
CA ILE A 34 -15.44 0.19 -6.10
C ILE A 34 -14.41 1.21 -6.60
N THR A 35 -14.81 2.15 -7.45
CA THR A 35 -13.90 3.19 -7.97
C THR A 35 -13.33 4.08 -6.86
N LYS A 36 -14.10 4.33 -5.80
CA LYS A 36 -13.62 5.09 -4.64
C LYS A 36 -12.58 4.31 -3.84
N GLN A 37 -12.80 3.01 -3.61
CA GLN A 37 -11.84 2.15 -2.91
C GLN A 37 -10.53 2.02 -3.71
N GLU A 38 -10.62 1.83 -5.02
CA GLU A 38 -9.47 1.80 -5.95
C GLU A 38 -8.62 3.05 -5.85
N ARG A 39 -9.27 4.23 -5.89
CA ARG A 39 -8.58 5.51 -5.74
C ARG A 39 -7.89 5.64 -4.38
N LEU A 40 -8.58 5.29 -3.30
CA LEU A 40 -7.99 5.37 -1.96
C LEU A 40 -6.77 4.45 -1.82
N LEU A 41 -6.88 3.22 -2.32
CA LEU A 41 -5.76 2.27 -2.30
C LEU A 41 -4.58 2.80 -3.10
N TYR A 42 -4.82 3.32 -4.30
CA TYR A 42 -3.79 3.97 -5.11
C TYR A 42 -3.10 5.11 -4.36
N ASP A 43 -3.86 6.02 -3.75
CA ASP A 43 -3.32 7.17 -3.03
C ASP A 43 -2.46 6.73 -1.83
N PHE A 44 -2.89 5.71 -1.07
CA PHE A 44 -2.12 5.19 0.06
C PHE A 44 -0.86 4.44 -0.39
N LEU A 45 -0.94 3.66 -1.46
CA LEU A 45 0.22 2.97 -2.04
C LEU A 45 1.24 3.95 -2.61
N LEU A 46 0.78 5.01 -3.27
CA LEU A 46 1.65 6.07 -3.75
C LEU A 46 2.30 6.82 -2.58
N LYS A 47 1.55 7.09 -1.52
CA LYS A 47 2.12 7.65 -0.30
C LYS A 47 3.15 6.70 0.32
N PHE A 48 2.93 5.39 0.27
CA PHE A 48 3.86 4.40 0.83
C PHE A 48 5.16 4.37 0.04
N HIS A 49 5.09 4.45 -1.29
CA HIS A 49 6.24 4.66 -2.15
C HIS A 49 7.05 5.91 -1.76
N ASN A 50 6.38 7.03 -1.50
CA ASN A 50 7.04 8.26 -1.06
C ASN A 50 7.61 8.14 0.37
N ASP A 51 6.94 7.42 1.27
CA ASP A 51 7.43 7.15 2.62
C ASP A 51 8.73 6.32 2.55
N LEU A 52 8.79 5.29 1.69
CA LEU A 52 10.01 4.49 1.48
C LEU A 52 11.15 5.32 0.86
N ASP A 53 10.84 6.23 -0.06
CA ASP A 53 11.84 7.15 -0.63
C ASP A 53 12.43 8.06 0.46
N SER A 54 11.56 8.69 1.27
CA SER A 54 11.94 9.51 2.42
C SER A 54 12.82 8.73 3.40
N ILE A 55 12.41 7.50 3.75
CA ILE A 55 13.18 6.62 4.64
C ILE A 55 14.57 6.36 4.09
N SER A 56 14.69 5.96 2.82
CA SER A 56 16.00 5.71 2.21
C SER A 56 16.86 6.98 2.19
N GLY A 57 16.28 8.14 1.84
CA GLY A 57 16.98 9.42 1.87
C GLY A 57 17.46 9.79 3.27
N THR A 58 16.64 9.57 4.30
CA THR A 58 17.02 9.79 5.70
C THR A 58 18.18 8.87 6.10
N LEU A 59 18.07 7.56 5.83
CA LEU A 59 19.09 6.57 6.22
C LEU A 59 20.41 6.78 5.47
N ASP A 60 20.39 7.19 4.19
CA ASP A 60 21.58 7.54 3.40
C ASP A 60 22.41 8.66 4.04
N LEU A 61 21.80 9.50 4.89
CA LEU A 61 22.48 10.60 5.56
C LEU A 61 23.17 10.18 6.86
N TYR A 62 22.90 8.98 7.39
CA TYR A 62 23.45 8.56 8.67
C TYR A 62 24.98 8.58 8.66
N ASN A 63 25.58 9.07 9.75
CA ASN A 63 27.01 9.15 9.92
C ASN A 63 27.40 8.94 11.38
N ASN A 64 28.42 8.11 11.61
CA ASN A 64 28.90 7.80 12.97
C ASN A 64 29.52 9.01 13.68
N ASP A 65 29.98 10.00 12.94
CA ASP A 65 30.63 11.22 13.46
C ASP A 65 29.63 12.36 13.74
N PHE A 66 28.32 12.11 13.62
CA PHE A 66 27.30 13.10 13.97
C PHE A 66 27.48 13.64 15.39
N ASN A 67 27.40 14.95 15.52
CA ASN A 67 27.30 15.58 16.82
C ASN A 67 25.90 15.37 17.43
N GLU A 68 25.71 15.76 18.68
CA GLU A 68 24.44 15.57 19.40
C GLU A 68 23.23 16.18 18.67
N THR A 69 23.42 17.35 18.05
CA THR A 69 22.33 18.03 17.33
C THR A 69 21.99 17.31 16.03
N GLU A 70 22.99 16.85 15.29
CA GLU A 70 22.80 16.08 14.05
C GLU A 70 22.12 14.73 14.34
N ASN A 71 22.59 14.00 15.36
CA ASN A 71 21.96 12.76 15.80
C ASN A 71 20.49 12.98 16.17
N ARG A 72 20.18 14.04 16.93
CA ARG A 72 18.79 14.36 17.29
C ARG A 72 17.95 14.65 16.05
N LEU A 73 18.46 15.41 15.09
CA LEU A 73 17.73 15.71 13.85
C LEU A 73 17.47 14.45 13.02
N PHE A 74 18.48 13.59 12.90
CA PHE A 74 18.39 12.31 12.21
C PHE A 74 17.33 11.40 12.85
N PHE A 75 17.40 11.17 14.16
CA PHE A 75 16.42 10.31 14.83
C PHE A 75 15.00 10.89 14.80
N ASN A 76 14.84 12.21 14.92
CA ASN A 76 13.53 12.86 14.75
C ASN A 76 12.96 12.66 13.34
N ALA A 77 13.81 12.65 12.31
CA ALA A 77 13.38 12.36 10.94
C ALA A 77 12.89 10.90 10.83
N ILE A 78 13.64 9.94 11.39
CA ILE A 78 13.21 8.52 11.42
C ILE A 78 11.89 8.36 12.19
N GLU A 79 11.71 9.01 13.33
CA GLU A 79 10.46 8.94 14.10
C GLU A 79 9.25 9.43 13.28
N LYS A 80 9.44 10.51 12.52
CA LYS A 80 8.42 11.03 11.61
C LYS A 80 8.12 10.03 10.48
N ASP A 81 9.16 9.42 9.91
CA ASP A 81 9.02 8.40 8.87
C ASP A 81 8.26 7.18 9.40
N ILE A 82 8.58 6.68 10.61
CA ILE A 82 7.84 5.60 11.28
C ILE A 82 6.37 5.97 11.46
N SER A 83 6.07 7.19 11.92
CA SER A 83 4.69 7.63 12.12
C SER A 83 3.90 7.68 10.81
N SER A 84 4.52 8.15 9.73
CA SER A 84 3.90 8.17 8.39
C SER A 84 3.64 6.75 7.90
N LEU A 85 4.65 5.89 7.98
CA LEU A 85 4.59 4.49 7.56
C LEU A 85 3.50 3.72 8.31
N ASN A 86 3.39 3.95 9.62
CA ASN A 86 2.36 3.36 10.48
C ASN A 86 0.95 3.76 10.08
N SER A 87 0.73 5.07 9.96
CA SER A 87 -0.58 5.58 9.58
C SER A 87 -0.95 5.09 8.19
N ASN A 88 -0.01 5.09 7.25
CA ASN A 88 -0.27 4.76 5.87
C ASN A 88 -0.46 3.24 5.68
N GLY A 89 0.38 2.41 6.32
CA GLY A 89 0.24 0.96 6.28
C GLY A 89 -1.11 0.48 6.85
N LYS A 90 -1.59 1.07 7.94
CA LYS A 90 -2.94 0.80 8.46
C LYS A 90 -4.04 1.18 7.47
N ASN A 91 -3.88 2.31 6.78
CA ASN A 91 -4.84 2.73 5.76
C ASN A 91 -4.84 1.79 4.55
N ILE A 92 -3.67 1.34 4.10
CA ILE A 92 -3.54 0.30 3.05
C ILE A 92 -4.28 -0.96 3.47
N SER A 93 -3.99 -1.50 4.67
CA SER A 93 -4.69 -2.69 5.19
C SER A 93 -6.20 -2.54 5.24
N TYR A 94 -6.69 -1.34 5.57
CA TYR A 94 -8.13 -1.08 5.67
C TYR A 94 -8.84 -1.14 4.32
N VAL A 95 -8.20 -0.64 3.26
CA VAL A 95 -8.80 -0.60 1.91
C VAL A 95 -8.33 -1.74 1.01
N TRP A 96 -7.43 -2.61 1.48
CA TRP A 96 -6.96 -3.77 0.74
C TRP A 96 -8.14 -4.71 0.40
N PRO A 97 -8.24 -5.22 -0.85
CA PRO A 97 -9.36 -6.07 -1.25
C PRO A 97 -9.55 -7.29 -0.34
N MET A 98 -10.79 -7.46 0.12
CA MET A 98 -11.15 -8.40 1.18
C MET A 98 -11.08 -9.88 0.81
N GLU A 99 -10.93 -10.23 -0.47
CA GLU A 99 -10.78 -11.62 -0.94
C GLU A 99 -9.36 -12.16 -0.65
N GLU A 100 -8.39 -11.28 -0.39
CA GLU A 100 -7.00 -11.61 0.01
C GLU A 100 -6.77 -11.50 1.53
N ARG A 101 -7.83 -11.63 2.35
CA ARG A 101 -7.85 -11.36 3.80
C ARG A 101 -6.90 -12.17 4.68
N HIS A 102 -6.15 -13.10 4.11
CA HIS A 102 -5.03 -13.76 4.80
C HIS A 102 -3.77 -12.91 4.85
N SER A 103 -3.67 -11.85 4.03
CA SER A 103 -2.57 -10.90 4.10
C SER A 103 -2.89 -9.82 5.13
N GLN A 104 -2.28 -9.89 6.31
CA GLN A 104 -2.20 -8.73 7.18
C GLN A 104 -1.07 -7.85 6.65
N ILE A 105 -1.26 -7.20 5.48
CA ILE A 105 -0.19 -6.49 4.74
C ILE A 105 0.60 -5.54 5.67
N TYR A 106 -0.10 -4.87 6.58
CA TYR A 106 0.53 -4.07 7.62
C TYR A 106 1.33 -4.93 8.63
N GLU A 107 0.70 -5.83 9.37
CA GLU A 107 1.33 -6.60 10.45
C GLU A 107 2.45 -7.53 9.96
N ASP A 108 2.23 -8.19 8.81
CA ASP A 108 3.14 -9.19 8.27
C ASP A 108 4.32 -8.57 7.52
N LYS A 109 4.18 -7.35 7.01
CA LYS A 109 5.16 -6.78 6.07
C LYS A 109 5.58 -5.36 6.41
N ILE A 110 4.66 -4.39 6.45
CA ILE A 110 5.01 -2.98 6.67
C ILE A 110 5.58 -2.75 8.08
N TRP A 111 4.99 -3.39 9.09
CA TRP A 111 5.42 -3.28 10.49
C TRP A 111 6.86 -3.77 10.73
N LYS A 112 7.37 -4.68 9.90
CA LYS A 112 8.77 -5.13 9.99
C LYS A 112 9.75 -4.01 9.64
N ILE A 113 9.42 -3.16 8.67
CA ILE A 113 10.20 -1.98 8.31
C ILE A 113 10.14 -0.97 9.47
N GLU A 114 8.97 -0.73 10.08
CA GLU A 114 8.87 0.15 11.26
C GLU A 114 9.71 -0.36 12.44
N ASN A 115 9.69 -1.66 12.70
CA ASN A 115 10.49 -2.26 13.76
C ASN A 115 11.99 -2.10 13.50
N LEU A 116 12.43 -2.22 12.25
CA LEU A 116 13.82 -1.98 11.87
C LEU A 116 14.22 -0.54 12.20
N LEU A 117 13.42 0.45 11.76
CA LEU A 117 13.68 1.86 12.04
C LEU A 117 13.70 2.15 13.55
N ASN A 118 12.81 1.50 14.32
CA ASN A 118 12.84 1.57 15.78
C ASN A 118 14.12 0.98 16.39
N LYS A 119 14.71 -0.07 15.79
CA LYS A 119 16.01 -0.60 16.25
C LYS A 119 17.15 0.38 15.98
N ILE A 120 17.08 1.15 14.89
CA ILE A 120 18.05 2.21 14.58
C ILE A 120 17.95 3.34 15.62
N ILE A 121 16.74 3.85 15.90
CA ILE A 121 16.54 4.90 16.94
C ILE A 121 17.05 4.45 18.30
N LYS A 122 16.80 3.19 18.68
CA LYS A 122 17.23 2.63 19.98
C LYS A 122 18.73 2.32 20.03
N GLY A 123 19.47 2.52 18.94
CA GLY A 123 20.89 2.21 18.84
C GLY A 123 21.22 0.72 18.82
N SER A 124 20.23 -0.16 18.63
CA SER A 124 20.47 -1.60 18.42
C SER A 124 21.07 -1.90 17.05
N ILE A 125 20.84 -0.99 16.08
CA ILE A 125 21.53 -0.93 14.80
C ILE A 125 22.11 0.47 14.72
N ASN A 126 23.44 0.58 14.71
CA ASN A 126 24.16 1.86 14.73
C ASN A 126 25.44 1.81 13.88
N ASP A 127 25.67 0.73 13.15
CA ASP A 127 26.78 0.66 12.21
C ASP A 127 26.41 1.41 10.93
N GLU A 128 27.22 2.40 10.58
CA GLU A 128 26.99 3.26 9.41
C GLU A 128 26.92 2.47 8.11
N TYR A 129 27.78 1.47 7.93
CA TYR A 129 27.79 0.65 6.72
C TYR A 129 26.49 -0.17 6.62
N ILE A 130 26.03 -0.77 7.72
CA ILE A 130 24.77 -1.52 7.74
C ILE A 130 23.57 -0.61 7.49
N ILE A 131 23.52 0.58 8.08
CA ILE A 131 22.43 1.53 7.87
C ILE A 131 22.39 1.99 6.41
N TYR A 132 23.55 2.27 5.81
CA TYR A 132 23.66 2.58 4.39
C TYR A 132 23.20 1.41 3.48
N LYS A 133 23.52 0.17 3.84
CA LYS A 133 23.04 -1.03 3.11
C LYS A 133 21.53 -1.17 3.17
N ILE A 134 20.94 -0.99 4.36
CA ILE A 134 19.48 -0.97 4.53
C ILE A 134 18.86 0.10 3.63
N SER A 135 19.43 1.31 3.62
CA SER A 135 18.98 2.39 2.76
C SER A 135 18.97 1.99 1.28
N THR A 136 20.08 1.42 0.80
CA THR A 136 20.22 0.96 -0.59
C THR A 136 19.16 -0.10 -0.92
N ILE A 137 18.94 -1.08 -0.04
CA ILE A 137 17.92 -2.13 -0.24
C ILE A 137 16.53 -1.52 -0.37
N ILE A 138 16.16 -0.59 0.53
CA ILE A 138 14.85 0.09 0.49
C ILE A 138 14.71 0.87 -0.82
N LYS A 139 15.72 1.64 -1.21
CA LYS A 139 15.73 2.46 -2.41
C LYS A 139 15.59 1.63 -3.69
N ASP A 140 16.35 0.56 -3.81
CA ASP A 140 16.34 -0.32 -4.98
C ASP A 140 14.98 -0.99 -5.19
N HIS A 141 14.34 -1.42 -4.11
CA HIS A 141 12.98 -1.96 -4.16
C HIS A 141 11.92 -0.88 -4.37
N ASN A 142 12.11 0.32 -3.82
CA ASN A 142 11.20 1.43 -4.05
C ASN A 142 11.19 1.89 -5.51
N ASN A 143 12.33 1.77 -6.22
CA ASN A 143 12.40 1.99 -7.67
C ASN A 143 11.56 0.97 -8.47
N LYS A 144 11.35 -0.25 -7.96
CA LYS A 144 10.42 -1.23 -8.57
C LYS A 144 8.98 -0.75 -8.40
N LEU A 145 8.61 -0.27 -7.21
CA LEU A 145 7.28 0.35 -6.98
C LEU A 145 7.05 1.57 -7.88
N TYR A 146 8.07 2.42 -8.06
CA TYR A 146 7.99 3.56 -8.97
C TYR A 146 7.53 3.15 -10.37
N SER A 147 8.04 2.02 -10.89
CA SER A 147 7.69 1.53 -12.22
C SER A 147 6.22 1.09 -12.35
N ILE A 148 5.59 0.67 -11.24
CA ILE A 148 4.16 0.31 -11.19
C ILE A 148 3.29 1.57 -11.29
N PHE A 149 3.69 2.67 -10.65
CA PHE A 149 2.92 3.92 -10.65
C PHE A 149 3.21 4.81 -11.87
N TYR A 150 4.45 4.83 -12.35
CA TYR A 150 4.97 5.82 -13.30
C TYR A 150 5.65 5.24 -14.54
N GLY A 151 5.79 3.92 -14.65
CA GLY A 151 6.42 3.26 -15.80
C GLY A 151 5.55 3.22 -17.05
N GLU A 152 6.05 2.57 -18.11
CA GLU A 152 5.31 2.38 -19.38
C GLU A 152 4.00 1.58 -19.19
N LYS A 153 3.92 0.80 -18.12
CA LYS A 153 2.73 0.08 -17.67
C LYS A 153 1.95 0.83 -16.58
N GLY A 154 2.30 2.08 -16.27
CA GLY A 154 1.76 2.84 -15.14
C GLY A 154 0.24 2.78 -15.09
N LEU A 155 -0.30 2.03 -14.12
CA LEU A 155 -1.71 1.62 -14.13
C LEU A 155 -2.66 2.80 -13.88
N GLY A 156 -2.14 3.94 -13.42
CA GLY A 156 -2.99 4.99 -12.86
C GLY A 156 -3.92 4.41 -11.79
N ILE A 157 -5.10 5.00 -11.62
CA ILE A 157 -6.10 4.53 -10.64
C ILE A 157 -6.75 3.21 -11.09
N MET A 158 -6.89 2.99 -12.40
CA MET A 158 -7.57 1.80 -12.93
C MET A 158 -6.59 0.62 -13.02
N GLY A 159 -6.77 -0.38 -12.15
CA GLY A 159 -5.97 -1.60 -12.15
C GLY A 159 -5.03 -1.76 -10.95
N THR A 160 -4.95 -0.76 -10.07
CA THR A 160 -4.19 -0.88 -8.80
C THR A 160 -4.74 -1.96 -7.87
N THR A 161 -6.03 -2.28 -8.00
CA THR A 161 -6.72 -3.36 -7.27
C THR A 161 -6.67 -4.71 -7.97
N SER A 162 -6.02 -4.81 -9.13
CA SER A 162 -5.90 -6.10 -9.80
C SER A 162 -4.97 -7.03 -9.00
N GLU A 163 -5.34 -8.31 -8.93
CA GLU A 163 -4.60 -9.34 -8.18
C GLU A 163 -3.12 -9.42 -8.59
N GLU A 164 -2.84 -9.30 -9.90
CA GLU A 164 -1.46 -9.31 -10.41
C GLU A 164 -0.61 -8.18 -9.80
N VAL A 165 -1.18 -6.97 -9.72
CA VAL A 165 -0.49 -5.77 -9.24
C VAL A 165 -0.34 -5.80 -7.72
N LEU A 166 -1.38 -6.22 -7.01
CA LEU A 166 -1.34 -6.39 -5.55
C LEU A 166 -0.33 -7.47 -5.15
N SER A 167 -0.25 -8.56 -5.91
CA SER A 167 0.77 -9.60 -5.75
C SER A 167 2.17 -9.06 -6.01
N GLU A 168 2.38 -8.29 -7.08
CA GLU A 168 3.68 -7.68 -7.38
C GLU A 168 4.13 -6.71 -6.27
N ILE A 169 3.25 -5.83 -5.81
CA ILE A 169 3.54 -4.92 -4.69
C ILE A 169 3.90 -5.71 -3.43
N THR A 170 3.11 -6.75 -3.14
CA THR A 170 3.35 -7.61 -1.99
C THR A 170 4.72 -8.29 -2.05
N GLN A 171 5.10 -8.81 -3.21
CA GLN A 171 6.41 -9.41 -3.45
C GLN A 171 7.55 -8.40 -3.26
N ILE A 172 7.38 -7.16 -3.72
CA ILE A 172 8.39 -6.12 -3.53
C ILE A 172 8.60 -5.83 -2.03
N ILE A 173 7.52 -5.69 -1.26
CA ILE A 173 7.62 -5.44 0.19
C ILE A 173 8.25 -6.65 0.91
N ASP A 174 7.92 -7.87 0.50
CA ASP A 174 8.57 -9.08 1.03
C ASP A 174 10.07 -9.11 0.72
N SER A 175 10.48 -8.75 -0.51
CA SER A 175 11.89 -8.67 -0.87
C SER A 175 12.65 -7.64 -0.02
N ILE A 176 12.06 -6.47 0.26
CA ILE A 176 12.66 -5.50 1.21
C ILE A 176 12.94 -6.18 2.55
N ASN A 177 11.93 -6.84 3.12
CA ASN A 177 12.06 -7.48 4.43
C ASN A 177 13.08 -8.63 4.45
N ASN A 178 13.10 -9.43 3.38
CA ASN A 178 14.00 -10.57 3.28
C ASN A 178 15.46 -10.13 3.09
N ASP A 179 15.71 -9.15 2.22
CA ASP A 179 17.06 -8.69 1.92
C ASP A 179 17.66 -7.95 3.13
N ILE A 180 16.86 -7.13 3.83
CA ILE A 180 17.28 -6.51 5.10
C ILE A 180 17.60 -7.58 6.14
N LYS A 181 16.75 -8.60 6.27
CA LYS A 181 17.00 -9.69 7.22
C LYS A 181 18.31 -10.42 6.90
N GLN A 182 18.56 -10.73 5.64
CA GLN A 182 19.81 -11.38 5.20
C GLN A 182 21.03 -10.52 5.49
N GLU A 183 20.96 -9.21 5.25
CA GLU A 183 22.05 -8.28 5.56
C GLU A 183 22.36 -8.29 7.07
N LEU A 184 21.31 -8.25 7.91
CA LEU A 184 21.47 -8.29 9.37
C LEU A 184 21.95 -9.64 9.93
N GLU A 185 21.67 -10.75 9.25
CA GLU A 185 22.17 -12.09 9.62
C GLU A 185 23.61 -12.34 9.17
N SER A 186 24.09 -11.56 8.18
CA SER A 186 25.45 -11.63 7.65
C SER A 186 26.46 -10.77 8.42
N TYR A 187 25.95 -9.94 9.34
CA TYR A 187 26.68 -9.02 10.21
C TYR A 187 26.89 -9.63 11.60
#